data_AF-A0A1R1PHS9-F1
#
_entry.id   AF-A0A1R1PHS9-F1
#
_cell.length_a   1.000
_cell.length_b   1.000
_cell.length_c   1.000
_cell.angle_alpha   90.00
_cell.angle_beta   90.00
_cell.angle_gamma   90.00
#
_symmetry.space_group_name_H-M   'P 1'
#
loop_
_entity.id
_entity.type
_entity.pdbx_description
1 polymer ?
#
loop_
_entity_poly.entity_id
_entity_poly.type
_entity_poly.pdbx_seq_one_letter_code
_entity_poly.pdbx_strand_id
1 'polypeptide(L)'
;MDWSGKNKAKKYEHNLTHNRYNKVVGQIQHIGHKLKLLDSKDEIRIQKETELLEKLYNLGFISTKSTFSQIEKISVSSICRRRLPVLMCKLKMVENVPEAVKFIRQGRKYL
;
A
#
# COMPACT_ATOMS: atom_id res chain seq x y z
N MET A 1 -20.08 21.06 23.83
CA MET A 1 -19.42 20.72 22.54
C MET A 1 -19.02 19.25 22.59
N ASP A 2 -19.79 18.40 21.92
CA ASP A 2 -19.66 16.94 22.02
C ASP A 2 -18.38 16.44 21.34
N TRP A 3 -17.41 16.04 22.16
CA TRP A 3 -16.07 15.61 21.75
C TRP A 3 -15.98 14.08 21.54
N SER A 4 -17.10 13.36 21.65
CA SER A 4 -17.14 11.88 21.59
C SER A 4 -17.34 11.34 20.16
N GLY A 5 -18.14 12.02 19.33
CA GLY A 5 -18.48 11.56 17.97
C GLY A 5 -17.33 11.63 16.95
N LYS A 6 -16.45 12.64 17.05
CA LYS A 6 -15.36 12.87 16.08
C LYS A 6 -14.25 11.82 16.15
N ASN A 7 -13.98 11.28 17.34
CA ASN A 7 -12.97 10.23 17.54
C ASN A 7 -13.44 8.86 17.05
N LYS A 8 -14.73 8.57 17.23
CA LYS A 8 -15.37 7.38 16.67
C LYS A 8 -15.31 7.38 15.14
N ALA A 9 -15.76 8.46 14.47
CA ALA A 9 -15.76 8.56 13.01
C ALA A 9 -14.35 8.37 12.38
N LYS A 10 -13.31 9.02 12.94
CA LYS A 10 -11.92 8.83 12.48
C LYS A 10 -11.43 7.39 12.65
N LYS A 11 -11.80 6.72 13.75
CA LYS A 11 -11.47 5.32 14.01
C LYS A 11 -12.15 4.39 13.00
N TYR A 12 -13.42 4.62 12.69
CA TYR A 12 -14.15 3.84 11.67
C TYR A 12 -13.57 4.03 10.27
N GLU A 13 -13.21 5.26 9.89
CA GLU A 13 -12.59 5.55 8.59
C GLU A 13 -11.22 4.86 8.45
N HIS A 14 -10.42 4.87 9.53
CA HIS A 14 -9.13 4.17 9.57
C HIS A 14 -9.30 2.66 9.42
N ASN A 15 -10.24 2.06 10.16
CA ASN A 15 -10.54 0.63 10.08
C ASN A 15 -11.02 0.20 8.70
N LEU A 16 -11.89 0.99 8.06
CA LEU A 16 -12.38 0.72 6.71
C LEU A 16 -11.24 0.76 5.69
N THR A 17 -10.38 1.77 5.78
CA THR A 17 -9.22 1.92 4.89
C THR A 17 -8.22 0.78 5.07
N HIS A 18 -7.94 0.41 6.33
CA HIS A 18 -7.10 -0.74 6.65
C HIS A 18 -7.65 -2.05 6.07
N ASN A 19 -8.95 -2.30 6.23
CA ASN A 19 -9.60 -3.50 5.69
C ASN A 19 -9.57 -3.55 4.17
N ARG A 20 -9.71 -2.41 3.48
CA ARG A 20 -9.56 -2.33 2.02
C ARG A 20 -8.15 -2.70 1.58
N TYR A 21 -7.12 -2.17 2.24
CA TYR A 21 -5.74 -2.53 1.93
C TYR A 21 -5.44 -3.99 2.24
N ASN A 22 -6.00 -4.53 3.33
CA ASN A 22 -5.84 -5.94 3.67
C ASN A 22 -6.40 -6.86 2.58
N LYS A 23 -7.55 -6.50 1.99
CA LYS A 23 -8.11 -7.24 0.84
C LYS A 23 -7.17 -7.22 -0.36
N VAL A 24 -6.57 -6.07 -0.67
CA VAL A 24 -5.61 -5.94 -1.79
C VAL A 24 -4.37 -6.79 -1.55
N VAL A 25 -3.82 -6.77 -0.34
CA VAL A 25 -2.67 -7.63 0.04
C VAL A 25 -3.03 -9.10 -0.14
N GLY A 26 -4.20 -9.53 0.35
CA GLY A 26 -4.69 -10.89 0.18
C GLY A 26 -4.85 -11.28 -1.30
N GLN A 27 -5.34 -10.39 -2.15
CA GLN A 27 -5.44 -10.64 -3.60
C GLN A 27 -4.07 -10.81 -4.25
N ILE A 28 -3.09 -9.97 -3.88
CA ILE A 28 -1.71 -10.07 -4.39
C ILE A 28 -1.08 -11.40 -3.98
N GLN A 29 -1.23 -11.78 -2.70
CA GLN A 29 -0.73 -13.06 -2.19
C GLN A 29 -1.42 -14.23 -2.88
N HIS A 30 -2.75 -14.17 -3.09
CA HIS A 30 -3.50 -15.22 -3.79
C HIS A 30 -3.01 -15.44 -5.23
N ILE A 31 -2.77 -14.35 -5.97
CA ILE A 31 -2.16 -14.43 -7.31
C ILE A 31 -0.76 -15.04 -7.21
N GLY A 32 0.04 -14.61 -6.23
CA GLY A 32 1.37 -15.16 -5.99
C GLY A 32 1.35 -16.67 -5.72
N HIS A 33 0.41 -17.16 -4.91
CA HIS A 33 0.23 -18.58 -4.65
C HIS A 33 -0.21 -19.35 -5.91
N LYS A 34 -1.13 -18.80 -6.71
CA LYS A 34 -1.53 -19.43 -7.98
C LYS A 34 -0.37 -19.57 -8.96
N LEU A 35 0.50 -18.56 -9.05
CA LEU A 35 1.68 -18.62 -9.90
C LEU A 35 2.67 -19.69 -9.41
N LYS A 36 2.82 -19.88 -8.10
CA LYS A 36 3.65 -20.96 -7.53
C LYS A 36 3.14 -22.37 -7.83
N LEU A 37 1.85 -22.55 -8.12
CA LEU A 37 1.27 -23.85 -8.46
C LEU A 37 1.53 -24.27 -9.92
N LEU A 38 1.91 -23.34 -10.79
CA LEU A 38 2.24 -23.61 -12.20
C LEU A 38 3.65 -24.20 -12.32
N ASP A 39 3.97 -24.86 -13.43
CA ASP A 39 5.32 -25.41 -13.61
C ASP A 39 6.35 -24.27 -13.77
N SER A 40 7.56 -24.50 -13.25
CA SER A 40 8.60 -23.47 -13.25
C SER A 40 9.14 -23.16 -14.66
N LYS A 41 8.89 -24.03 -15.64
CA LYS A 41 9.34 -23.86 -17.04
C LYS A 41 8.28 -23.25 -17.95
N ASP A 42 7.06 -23.04 -17.47
CA ASP A 42 6.00 -22.43 -18.26
C ASP A 42 6.33 -20.96 -18.56
N GLU A 43 6.41 -20.59 -19.84
CA GLU A 43 6.71 -19.22 -20.28
C GLU A 43 5.71 -18.20 -19.72
N ILE A 44 4.44 -18.59 -19.64
CA ILE A 44 3.37 -17.76 -19.08
C ILE A 44 3.65 -17.43 -17.61
N ARG A 45 4.14 -18.40 -16.84
CA ARG A 45 4.48 -18.20 -15.43
C ARG A 45 5.60 -17.17 -15.32
N ILE A 46 6.69 -17.36 -16.05
CA ILE A 46 7.86 -16.45 -16.04
C ILE A 46 7.44 -15.02 -16.42
N GLN A 47 6.63 -14.87 -17.46
CA GLN A 47 6.14 -13.57 -17.90
C GLN A 47 5.28 -12.90 -16.83
N LYS A 48 4.35 -13.64 -16.21
CA LYS A 48 3.44 -13.10 -15.19
C LYS A 48 4.12 -12.83 -13.85
N GLU A 49 5.09 -13.64 -13.45
CA GLU A 49 5.91 -13.37 -12.28
C GLU A 49 6.72 -12.08 -12.46
N THR A 50 7.32 -11.88 -13.63
CA THR A 50 8.07 -10.67 -13.97
C THR A 50 7.16 -9.45 -13.95
N GLU A 51 6.02 -9.49 -14.64
CA GLU A 51 5.05 -8.39 -14.70
C GLU A 51 4.55 -8.00 -13.30
N LEU A 52 4.25 -8.99 -12.45
CA LEU A 52 3.79 -8.77 -11.09
C LEU A 52 4.89 -8.11 -10.24
N LEU A 53 6.12 -8.61 -10.30
CA LEU A 53 7.25 -8.07 -9.54
C LEU A 53 7.58 -6.63 -9.96
N GLU A 54 7.55 -6.34 -11.26
CA GLU A 54 7.78 -4.98 -11.76
C GLU A 54 6.71 -4.01 -11.27
N LYS A 55 5.44 -4.42 -11.35
CA LYS A 55 4.33 -3.57 -10.89
C LYS A 55 4.42 -3.29 -9.39
N LEU A 56 4.71 -4.30 -8.58
CA LEU A 56 4.86 -4.15 -7.13
C LEU A 56 6.07 -3.28 -6.75
N TYR A 57 7.16 -3.37 -7.51
CA TYR A 57 8.34 -2.54 -7.34
C TYR A 57 8.07 -1.07 -7.72
N ASN A 58 7.41 -0.84 -8.86
CA ASN A 58 7.07 0.52 -9.30
C ASN A 58 6.12 1.22 -8.32
N LEU A 59 5.20 0.46 -7.71
CA LEU A 59 4.34 0.96 -6.62
C LEU A 59 5.13 1.21 -5.31
N GLY A 60 6.31 0.60 -5.16
CA GLY A 60 7.16 0.69 -3.97
C GLY A 60 6.65 -0.15 -2.79
N PHE A 61 5.90 -1.23 -3.07
CA PHE A 61 5.47 -2.18 -2.04
C PHE A 61 6.58 -3.17 -1.67
N ILE A 62 7.47 -3.45 -2.62
CA ILE A 62 8.68 -4.24 -2.46
C ILE A 62 9.91 -3.38 -2.78
N SER A 63 11.04 -3.67 -2.14
CA SER A 63 12.30 -2.96 -2.34
C SER A 63 13.17 -3.53 -3.46
N THR A 64 12.90 -4.77 -3.89
CA THR A 64 13.78 -5.51 -4.81
C THR A 64 12.92 -6.36 -5.74
N LYS A 65 13.28 -6.41 -7.03
CA LYS A 65 12.57 -7.20 -8.05
C LYS A 65 13.01 -8.68 -8.08
N SER A 66 14.12 -9.03 -7.45
CA SER A 66 14.81 -10.30 -7.67
C SER A 66 14.20 -11.51 -6.94
N THR A 67 13.32 -11.30 -5.95
CA THR A 67 12.88 -12.37 -5.06
C THR A 67 11.37 -12.47 -4.99
N PHE A 68 10.81 -13.52 -5.60
CA PHE A 68 9.37 -13.79 -5.58
C PHE A 68 8.82 -14.00 -4.15
N SER A 69 9.62 -14.53 -3.23
CA SER A 69 9.24 -14.72 -1.82
C SER A 69 8.90 -13.41 -1.08
N GLN A 70 9.24 -12.24 -1.65
CA GLN A 70 8.84 -10.95 -1.07
C GLN A 70 7.34 -10.71 -1.17
N ILE A 71 6.65 -11.35 -2.12
CA ILE A 71 5.19 -11.20 -2.32
C ILE A 71 4.41 -11.68 -1.08
N GLU A 72 4.84 -12.76 -0.45
CA GLU A 72 4.22 -13.29 0.77
C GLU A 72 4.46 -12.37 1.98
N LYS A 73 5.58 -11.63 1.98
CA LYS A 73 5.95 -10.68 3.05
C LYS A 73 5.25 -9.32 2.92
N ILE A 74 4.49 -9.09 1.85
CA ILE A 74 3.74 -7.83 1.68
C ILE A 74 2.69 -7.73 2.79
N SER A 75 2.69 -6.60 3.48
CA SER A 75 1.73 -6.28 4.53
C SER A 75 0.99 -4.98 4.21
N VAL A 76 -0.13 -4.75 4.91
CA VAL A 76 -0.88 -3.49 4.82
C VAL A 76 0.01 -2.28 5.12
N SER A 77 0.98 -2.45 6.03
CA SER A 77 1.97 -1.43 6.37
C SER A 77 2.81 -0.99 5.16
N SER A 78 3.14 -1.90 4.24
CA SER A 78 3.86 -1.55 3.01
C SER A 78 3.06 -0.57 2.14
N ILE A 79 1.75 -0.74 2.08
CA ILE A 79 0.85 0.18 1.37
C ILE A 79 0.71 1.50 2.14
N CYS A 80 0.51 1.44 3.46
CA CYS A 80 0.35 2.63 4.30
C CYS A 80 1.55 3.59 4.23
N ARG A 81 2.78 3.07 4.12
CA ARG A 81 4.00 3.88 3.96
C ARG A 81 4.10 4.62 2.63
N ARG A 82 3.31 4.23 1.62
CA ARG A 82 3.27 4.85 0.28
C ARG A 82 2.17 5.91 0.15
N ARG A 83 1.41 6.17 1.21
CA ARG A 83 0.40 7.25 1.22
C ARG A 83 1.10 8.60 1.15
N LEU A 84 0.56 9.53 0.35
CA LEU A 84 1.11 10.88 0.15
C LEU A 84 1.49 11.59 1.46
N PRO A 85 0.63 11.64 2.51
CA PRO A 85 1.01 12.31 3.76
C PRO A 85 2.24 11.69 4.44
N VAL A 86 2.40 10.37 4.34
CA VAL A 86 3.55 9.65 4.92
C VAL A 86 4.81 9.86 4.10
N LEU A 87 4.68 9.92 2.76
CA LEU A 87 5.80 10.23 1.88
C LEU A 87 6.28 11.68 2.05
N MET A 88 5.39 12.64 2.28
CA MET A 88 5.78 14.03 2.58
C MET A 88 6.64 14.11 3.85
N CYS A 89 6.28 13.39 4.91
CA CYS A 89 7.11 13.30 6.10
C CYS A 89 8.44 12.60 5.83
N LYS A 90 8.45 11.52 5.04
CA LYS A 90 9.68 10.80 4.69
C LYS A 90 10.65 11.66 3.86
N LEU A 91 10.12 12.51 2.98
CA LEU A 91 10.89 13.44 2.15
C LEU A 91 11.26 14.75 2.88
N LYS A 92 11.00 14.85 4.20
CA LYS A 92 11.24 16.03 5.03
C LYS A 92 10.53 17.30 4.53
N MET A 93 9.40 17.15 3.84
CA MET A 93 8.57 18.28 3.41
C MET A 93 7.70 18.81 4.55
N VAL A 94 7.37 17.96 5.52
CA VAL A 94 6.55 18.27 6.71
C VAL A 94 7.05 17.42 7.87
N GLU A 95 7.06 17.95 9.09
CA GLU A 95 7.55 17.21 10.27
C GLU A 95 6.56 16.11 10.71
N ASN A 96 5.25 16.40 10.65
CA ASN A 96 4.22 15.56 11.24
C ASN A 96 3.16 15.09 10.24
N VAL A 97 2.76 13.81 10.32
CA VAL A 97 1.73 13.23 9.42
C VAL A 97 0.37 13.94 9.51
N PRO A 98 -0.16 14.30 10.70
CA PRO A 98 -1.42 15.04 10.79
C PRO A 98 -1.37 16.41 10.11
N GLU A 99 -0.20 17.05 10.12
CA GLU A 99 0.04 18.33 9.49
C GLU A 99 0.10 18.20 7.97
N ALA A 100 0.79 17.17 7.47
CA ALA A 100 0.78 16.84 6.03
C ALA A 100 -0.66 16.62 5.51
N VAL A 101 -1.52 15.95 6.29
CA VAL A 101 -2.94 15.80 5.94
C VAL A 101 -3.66 17.14 5.87
N LYS A 102 -3.38 18.09 6.79
CA LYS A 102 -3.96 19.44 6.75
C LYS A 102 -3.49 20.19 5.50
N PHE A 103 -2.20 20.18 5.20
CA PHE A 103 -1.64 20.84 4.01
C PHE A 103 -2.25 20.30 2.72
N ILE A 104 -2.36 18.98 2.57
CA ILE A 104 -3.00 18.36 1.39
C ILE A 104 -4.46 18.79 1.26
N ARG A 105 -5.20 18.86 2.39
CA ARG A 105 -6.61 19.28 2.39
C ARG A 105 -6.77 20.77 2.07
N GLN A 106 -5.82 21.61 2.48
CA GLN A 106 -5.82 23.03 2.22
C GLN A 106 -5.44 23.33 0.77
N GLY A 107 -4.38 22.72 0.24
CA GLY A 107 -3.91 22.93 -1.14
C GLY A 107 -4.96 22.59 -2.20
N ARG A 108 -5.84 21.63 -1.94
CA ARG A 108 -6.96 21.25 -2.83
C ARG A 108 -8.09 22.30 -2.92
N LYS A 109 -8.07 23.35 -2.11
CA LYS A 109 -9.05 24.46 -2.16
C LYS A 109 -8.55 25.69 -2.94
N TYR A 110 -7.26 25.75 -3.25
CA TYR A 110 -6.61 26.90 -3.90
C TYR A 110 -6.12 26.59 -5.33
N LEU A 111 -6.40 25.37 -5.82
CA LEU A 111 -6.30 24.91 -7.21
C LEU A 111 -7.71 24.53 -7.66
#